data_AF-A0A4S3JGL0-F1
#
_entry.id   AF-A0A4S3JGL0-F1
#
_cell.length_a   1.000
_cell.length_b   1.000
_cell.length_c   1.000
_cell.angle_alpha   90.00
_cell.angle_beta   90.00
_cell.angle_gamma   90.00
#
_symmetry.space_group_name_H-M   'P 1'
#
loop_
_entity.id
_entity.type
_entity.pdbx_description
1 polymer ?
#
loop_
_entity_poly.entity_id
_entity_poly.type
_entity_poly.pdbx_seq_one_letter_code
_entity_poly.pdbx_strand_id
1 'polypeptide(L)'
;MGVNNFIEAMTRNFPLERVHLNTNIREIQLSGKGQYSLITSDGQQLYFDHIVFAVDGQEILRLWHPKLLSVEEKEIIEHLKTTKNIAVLHSDVLLTTRISRSAYIYNVATSSHQHRHGDSTALKSCLTYNVNTLQGIPSSLFGPIFITLNPFIPPHPRFVQGIWEFTDPELRSETLHAQARLPSIQNKRGLSYGFRWTGRGFLEDSITAGLEIAVEHLGAKLPFEIDRQYPLDSSEPVSLNSGLKDHLVRVTLTLIRIYVQLLQLGLVLLGAIGTFFPGIRALFMRLNKIRVFKPV
;
A
#
# COMPACT_ATOMS: atom_id res chain seq x y z
N MET A 1 22.28 11.23 0.61
CA MET A 1 22.36 10.39 -0.60
C MET A 1 20.95 9.99 -0.97
N GLY A 2 20.59 10.08 -2.25
CA GLY A 2 19.26 9.67 -2.73
C GLY A 2 19.23 8.20 -3.17
N VAL A 3 18.02 7.68 -3.42
CA VAL A 3 17.79 6.31 -3.93
C VAL A 3 18.54 6.05 -5.25
N ASN A 4 18.77 7.07 -6.08
CA ASN A 4 19.54 6.93 -7.33
C ASN A 4 20.97 6.44 -7.08
N ASN A 5 21.65 6.92 -6.03
CA ASN A 5 23.00 6.46 -5.70
C ASN A 5 23.01 4.97 -5.32
N PHE A 6 21.93 4.49 -4.69
CA PHE A 6 21.77 3.07 -4.38
C PHE A 6 21.60 2.25 -5.66
N ILE A 7 20.75 2.69 -6.60
CA ILE A 7 20.58 2.03 -7.90
C ILE A 7 21.90 2.01 -8.66
N GLU A 8 22.60 3.14 -8.77
CA GLU A 8 23.91 3.24 -9.43
C GLU A 8 24.96 2.33 -8.80
N ALA A 9 24.95 2.17 -7.47
CA ALA A 9 25.85 1.25 -6.79
C ALA A 9 25.52 -0.21 -7.13
N MET A 10 24.23 -0.58 -7.15
CA MET A 10 23.77 -1.94 -7.44
C MET A 10 23.99 -2.33 -8.91
N THR A 11 23.84 -1.40 -9.84
CA THR A 11 23.92 -1.67 -11.29
C THR A 11 25.31 -1.44 -11.89
N ARG A 12 26.28 -0.91 -11.12
CA ARG A 12 27.62 -0.55 -11.60
C ARG A 12 28.32 -1.64 -12.42
N ASN A 13 28.15 -2.90 -12.02
CA ASN A 13 28.80 -4.04 -12.63
C ASN A 13 27.86 -4.87 -13.52
N PHE A 14 26.67 -4.36 -13.84
CA PHE A 14 25.76 -5.07 -14.73
C PHE A 14 26.29 -4.98 -16.16
N PRO A 15 26.28 -6.10 -16.91
CA PRO A 15 26.56 -6.05 -18.33
C PRO A 15 25.46 -5.23 -19.01
N LEU A 16 25.81 -4.06 -19.55
CA LEU A 16 24.84 -3.10 -20.11
C LEU A 16 24.03 -3.71 -21.26
N GLU A 17 24.61 -4.67 -21.99
CA GLU A 17 23.94 -5.42 -23.04
C GLU A 17 22.79 -6.31 -22.57
N ARG A 18 22.69 -6.57 -21.25
CA ARG A 18 21.59 -7.32 -20.62
C ARG A 18 20.54 -6.40 -19.98
N VAL A 19 20.75 -5.08 -20.03
CA VAL A 19 19.84 -4.08 -19.46
C VAL A 19 19.11 -3.37 -20.60
N HIS A 20 17.86 -3.73 -20.82
CA HIS A 20 17.04 -3.20 -21.91
C HIS A 20 16.10 -2.11 -21.38
N LEU A 21 16.48 -0.84 -21.57
CA LEU A 21 15.65 0.31 -21.23
C LEU A 21 14.70 0.66 -22.39
N ASN A 22 13.54 1.22 -22.06
CA ASN A 22 12.48 1.54 -23.03
C ASN A 22 11.98 0.32 -23.84
N THR A 23 12.18 -0.89 -23.31
CA THR A 23 11.73 -2.15 -23.91
C THR A 23 10.51 -2.65 -23.15
N ASN A 24 9.33 -2.19 -23.56
CA ASN A 24 8.08 -2.61 -22.94
C ASN A 24 7.70 -4.02 -23.44
N ILE A 25 7.44 -4.95 -22.53
CA ILE A 25 6.91 -6.27 -22.87
C ILE A 25 5.39 -6.15 -23.01
N ARG A 26 4.86 -6.59 -24.14
CA ARG A 26 3.42 -6.56 -24.42
C ARG A 26 2.75 -7.87 -24.06
N GLU A 27 3.43 -8.99 -24.31
CA GLU A 27 2.83 -10.31 -24.18
C GLU A 27 3.87 -11.38 -23.83
N ILE A 28 3.43 -12.37 -23.06
CA ILE A 28 4.18 -13.58 -22.70
C ILE A 28 3.44 -14.78 -23.28
N GLN A 29 4.17 -15.60 -24.03
CA GLN A 29 3.65 -16.83 -24.63
C GLN A 29 4.50 -18.04 -24.25
N LEU A 30 3.88 -19.21 -24.21
CA LEU A 30 4.62 -20.46 -24.11
C LEU A 30 5.15 -20.84 -25.49
N SER A 31 6.47 -20.91 -25.62
CA SER A 31 7.14 -21.48 -26.78
C SER A 31 7.20 -23.00 -26.65
N GLY A 32 7.16 -23.71 -27.77
CA GLY A 32 7.33 -25.17 -27.77
C GLY A 32 8.65 -25.55 -27.09
N LYS A 33 8.63 -26.59 -26.24
CA LYS A 33 9.74 -27.08 -25.37
C LYS A 33 9.82 -26.47 -23.96
N GLY A 34 8.75 -25.85 -23.45
CA GLY A 34 8.70 -25.38 -22.06
C GLY A 34 9.48 -24.08 -21.81
N GLN A 35 9.76 -23.35 -22.89
CA GLN A 35 10.40 -22.04 -22.87
C GLN A 35 9.33 -20.95 -23.00
N TYR A 36 9.62 -19.74 -22.54
CA TYR A 36 8.75 -18.58 -22.70
C TYR A 36 9.27 -17.64 -23.79
N SER A 37 8.35 -17.09 -24.58
CA SER A 37 8.61 -15.99 -25.51
C SER A 37 8.05 -14.69 -24.93
N LEU A 38 8.90 -13.69 -24.79
CA LEU A 38 8.54 -12.31 -24.47
C LEU A 38 8.43 -11.51 -25.76
N ILE A 39 7.24 -10.96 -26.02
CA ILE A 39 6.99 -10.12 -27.18
C ILE A 39 7.06 -8.67 -26.73
N THR A 40 8.00 -7.91 -27.29
CA THR A 40 8.19 -6.50 -27.00
C THR A 40 7.19 -5.64 -27.80
N SER A 41 7.00 -4.39 -27.38
CA SER A 41 6.11 -3.44 -28.05
C SER A 41 6.50 -3.10 -29.49
N ASP A 42 7.79 -3.21 -29.83
CA ASP A 42 8.34 -3.07 -31.18
C ASP A 42 8.32 -4.38 -31.99
N GLY A 43 7.78 -5.46 -31.42
CA GLY A 43 7.52 -6.72 -32.11
C GLY A 43 8.69 -7.73 -32.08
N GLN A 44 9.77 -7.44 -31.36
CA GLN A 44 10.84 -8.41 -31.14
C GLN A 44 10.36 -9.54 -30.23
N GLN A 45 10.90 -10.73 -30.45
CA GLN A 45 10.65 -11.90 -29.61
C GLN A 45 11.94 -12.35 -28.94
N LEU A 46 11.90 -12.47 -27.63
CA LEU A 46 13.01 -12.91 -26.80
C LEU A 46 12.61 -14.19 -26.07
N TYR A 47 13.52 -15.15 -25.99
CA TYR A 47 13.22 -16.48 -25.45
C TYR A 47 13.98 -16.76 -24.16
N PHE A 48 13.26 -17.25 -23.14
CA PHE A 48 13.80 -17.51 -21.82
C PHE A 48 13.23 -18.77 -21.20
N ASP A 49 14.07 -19.53 -20.52
CA ASP A 49 13.66 -20.74 -19.80
C ASP A 49 13.05 -20.41 -18.42
N HIS A 50 13.34 -19.21 -17.90
CA HIS A 50 12.85 -18.73 -16.62
C HIS A 50 12.48 -17.24 -16.69
N ILE A 51 11.36 -16.86 -16.09
CA ILE A 51 10.92 -15.46 -15.95
C ILE A 51 10.81 -15.10 -14.47
N VAL A 52 11.43 -13.97 -14.10
CA VAL A 52 11.24 -13.34 -12.79
C VAL A 52 10.39 -12.09 -12.97
N PHE A 53 9.20 -12.08 -12.38
CA PHE A 53 8.31 -10.93 -12.37
C PHE A 53 8.65 -10.01 -11.21
N ALA A 54 9.10 -8.79 -11.53
CA ALA A 54 9.38 -7.71 -10.57
C ALA A 54 8.48 -6.49 -10.83
N VAL A 55 7.19 -6.74 -11.06
CA VAL A 55 6.17 -5.73 -11.39
C VAL A 55 4.89 -5.95 -10.58
N ASP A 56 3.95 -5.02 -10.69
CA ASP A 56 2.63 -5.12 -10.06
C ASP A 56 1.83 -6.33 -10.57
N GLY A 57 1.03 -6.96 -9.70
CA GLY A 57 0.22 -8.13 -10.06
C GLY A 57 -0.74 -7.88 -11.23
N GLN A 58 -1.32 -6.68 -11.31
CA GLN A 58 -2.15 -6.28 -12.45
C GLN A 58 -1.36 -6.20 -13.77
N GLU A 59 -0.08 -5.83 -13.71
CA GLU A 59 0.78 -5.84 -14.90
C GLU A 59 1.07 -7.28 -15.34
N ILE A 60 1.37 -8.17 -14.38
CA ILE A 60 1.55 -9.60 -14.67
C ILE A 60 0.33 -10.15 -15.40
N LEU A 61 -0.88 -9.93 -14.87
CA LEU A 61 -2.11 -10.42 -15.50
C LEU A 61 -2.35 -9.87 -16.92
N ARG A 62 -1.88 -8.66 -17.22
CA ARG A 62 -1.99 -8.08 -18.57
C ARG A 62 -1.03 -8.69 -19.56
N LEU A 63 0.18 -9.02 -19.11
CA LEU A 63 1.22 -9.62 -19.94
C LEU A 63 0.86 -11.03 -20.39
N TRP A 64 0.07 -11.76 -19.60
CA TRP A 64 -0.31 -13.12 -19.93
C TRP A 64 -1.47 -13.20 -20.91
N HIS A 65 -1.33 -14.09 -21.90
CA HIS A 65 -2.49 -14.55 -22.64
C HIS A 65 -3.47 -15.26 -21.66
N PRO A 66 -4.79 -14.98 -21.70
CA PRO A 66 -5.76 -15.44 -20.69
C PRO A 66 -5.85 -16.95 -20.42
N LYS A 67 -5.25 -17.77 -21.28
CA LYS A 67 -5.27 -19.24 -21.21
C LYS A 67 -3.98 -19.87 -20.66
N LEU A 68 -2.95 -19.06 -20.38
CA LEU A 68 -1.62 -19.56 -20.01
C LEU A 68 -1.36 -19.59 -18.50
N LEU A 69 -2.03 -18.73 -17.74
CA LEU A 69 -2.01 -18.78 -16.28
C LEU A 69 -2.86 -19.95 -15.79
N SER A 70 -2.34 -20.72 -14.84
CA SER A 70 -3.16 -21.65 -14.07
C SER A 70 -4.18 -20.89 -13.22
N VAL A 71 -5.23 -21.61 -12.82
CA VAL A 71 -6.28 -21.06 -11.95
C VAL A 71 -5.67 -20.53 -10.65
N GLU A 72 -4.76 -21.28 -10.04
CA GLU A 72 -4.10 -20.90 -8.80
C GLU A 72 -3.22 -19.64 -8.94
N GLU A 73 -2.39 -19.57 -9.99
CA GLU A 73 -1.57 -18.38 -10.25
C GLU A 73 -2.46 -17.14 -10.43
N LYS A 74 -3.54 -17.26 -11.21
CA LYS A 74 -4.46 -16.15 -11.45
C LYS A 74 -5.14 -15.69 -10.15
N GLU A 75 -5.67 -16.62 -9.36
CA GLU A 75 -6.32 -16.33 -8.07
C GLU A 75 -5.37 -15.63 -7.09
N ILE A 76 -4.10 -16.03 -7.03
CA ILE A 76 -3.14 -15.39 -6.14
C ILE A 76 -2.80 -14.00 -6.66
N ILE A 77 -2.46 -13.86 -7.93
CA ILE A 77 -1.97 -12.62 -8.53
C ILE A 77 -3.06 -11.53 -8.56
N GLU A 78 -4.33 -11.87 -8.80
CA GLU A 78 -5.41 -10.89 -8.86
C GLU A 78 -5.68 -10.17 -7.53
N HIS A 79 -5.32 -10.80 -6.41
CA HIS A 79 -5.50 -10.28 -5.06
C HIS A 79 -4.28 -9.50 -4.54
N LEU A 80 -3.17 -9.51 -5.28
CA LEU A 80 -1.99 -8.68 -5.05
C LEU A 80 -2.18 -7.29 -5.66
N LYS A 81 -3.18 -6.56 -5.16
CA LYS A 81 -3.59 -5.26 -5.68
C LYS A 81 -2.64 -4.14 -5.27
N THR A 82 -2.57 -3.12 -6.11
CA THR A 82 -1.88 -1.87 -5.81
C THR A 82 -2.83 -0.69 -5.95
N THR A 83 -2.55 0.34 -5.16
CA THR A 83 -3.20 1.65 -5.20
C THR A 83 -2.33 2.61 -5.98
N LYS A 84 -2.94 3.46 -6.80
CA LYS A 84 -2.24 4.54 -7.50
C LYS A 84 -2.15 5.76 -6.61
N ASN A 85 -0.95 6.30 -6.48
CA ASN A 85 -0.63 7.48 -5.69
C ASN A 85 0.10 8.52 -6.56
N ILE A 86 -0.06 9.78 -6.20
CA ILE A 86 0.58 10.92 -6.88
C ILE A 86 1.45 11.64 -5.85
N ALA A 87 2.71 11.89 -6.18
CA ALA A 87 3.60 12.77 -5.44
C ALA A 87 3.80 14.07 -6.23
N VAL A 88 3.62 15.21 -5.58
CA VAL A 88 3.86 16.52 -6.19
C VAL A 88 4.95 17.24 -5.41
N LEU A 89 6.06 17.56 -6.08
CA LEU A 89 7.10 18.46 -5.57
C LEU A 89 6.69 19.90 -5.88
N HIS A 90 6.57 20.72 -4.84
CA HIS A 90 6.16 22.12 -4.97
C HIS A 90 6.78 23.02 -3.89
N SER A 91 6.69 24.33 -4.14
CA SER A 91 7.04 25.41 -3.21
C SER A 91 5.82 26.20 -2.71
N ASP A 92 4.61 25.73 -3.00
CA ASP A 92 3.35 26.39 -2.60
C ASP A 92 3.12 26.34 -1.08
N VAL A 93 3.37 27.48 -0.42
CA VAL A 93 3.19 27.67 1.03
C VAL A 93 1.72 27.75 1.47
N LEU A 94 0.77 27.96 0.54
CA LEU A 94 -0.65 28.07 0.86
C LEU A 94 -1.26 26.70 1.19
N LEU A 95 -0.65 25.62 0.72
CA LEU A 95 -1.04 24.26 1.11
C LEU A 95 -0.54 23.88 2.51
N THR A 96 0.38 24.67 3.08
CA THR A 96 1.00 24.42 4.38
C THR A 96 0.59 25.47 5.41
N THR A 97 -0.65 25.99 5.34
CA THR A 97 -1.18 27.20 6.02
C THR A 97 -1.12 27.25 7.55
N ARG A 98 -0.39 26.35 8.21
CA ARG A 98 0.21 26.64 9.50
C ARG A 98 1.69 26.31 9.39
N ILE A 99 2.52 27.33 9.58
CA ILE A 99 3.99 27.27 9.73
C ILE A 99 4.30 26.44 10.98
N SER A 100 3.95 25.16 10.91
CA SER A 100 4.39 24.17 11.85
C SER A 100 5.83 23.89 11.48
N ARG A 101 6.73 24.03 12.45
CA ARG A 101 8.10 23.48 12.35
C ARG A 101 8.09 21.95 12.22
N SER A 102 6.91 21.31 12.19
CA SER A 102 6.77 19.89 11.92
C SER A 102 7.32 19.55 10.54
N ALA A 103 8.09 18.47 10.51
CA ALA A 103 8.55 17.82 9.30
C ALA A 103 7.39 17.26 8.44
N TYR A 104 6.20 17.11 9.02
CA TYR A 104 5.03 16.46 8.41
C TYR A 104 3.74 17.23 8.66
N ILE A 105 2.89 17.31 7.64
CA ILE A 105 1.51 17.79 7.74
C ILE A 105 0.61 16.71 7.15
N TYR A 106 -0.12 15.99 8.00
CA TYR A 106 -1.02 14.92 7.59
C TYR A 106 -2.46 15.39 7.58
N ASN A 107 -3.13 15.27 6.43
CA ASN A 107 -4.52 15.64 6.24
C ASN A 107 -5.31 14.42 5.75
N VAL A 108 -6.28 13.95 6.54
CA VAL A 108 -7.21 12.89 6.10
C VAL A 108 -8.53 13.54 5.75
N ALA A 109 -9.03 13.28 4.55
CA ALA A 109 -10.39 13.64 4.17
C ALA A 109 -11.09 12.40 3.63
N THR A 110 -12.24 12.07 4.21
CA THR A 110 -13.15 11.11 3.59
C THR A 110 -13.83 11.79 2.41
N SER A 111 -13.72 11.25 1.20
CA SER A 111 -14.49 11.75 0.06
C SER A 111 -15.98 11.50 0.33
N SER A 112 -16.71 12.53 0.77
CA SER A 112 -18.15 12.48 0.97
C SER A 112 -18.91 12.74 -0.33
N HIS A 113 -18.48 12.14 -1.45
CA HIS A 113 -19.23 12.19 -2.70
C HIS A 113 -19.86 10.83 -2.97
N GLN A 114 -21.20 10.83 -2.87
CA GLN A 114 -22.15 9.78 -3.21
C GLN A 114 -22.09 8.50 -2.37
N HIS A 115 -22.84 8.53 -1.27
CA HIS A 115 -23.44 7.34 -0.69
C HIS A 115 -24.37 6.67 -1.72
N ARG A 116 -23.82 5.84 -2.60
CA ARG A 116 -24.53 4.67 -3.10
C ARG A 116 -24.26 3.54 -2.13
N HIS A 117 -25.33 3.01 -1.52
CA HIS A 117 -25.25 1.87 -0.61
C HIS A 117 -24.45 0.74 -1.26
N GLY A 118 -23.30 0.37 -0.67
CA GLY A 118 -22.54 -0.81 -1.07
C GLY A 118 -21.05 -0.59 -1.29
N ASP A 119 -20.62 0.61 -1.72
CA ASP A 119 -19.20 0.87 -1.94
C ASP A 119 -18.54 1.45 -0.69
N SER A 120 -17.59 0.71 -0.13
CA SER A 120 -16.62 1.22 0.84
C SER A 120 -15.88 2.40 0.20
N THR A 121 -16.32 3.62 0.49
CA THR A 121 -15.65 4.85 0.04
C THR A 121 -14.19 4.82 0.47
N ALA A 122 -13.27 4.80 -0.51
CA ALA A 122 -11.84 4.82 -0.24
C ALA A 122 -11.49 6.12 0.51
N LEU A 123 -10.97 5.99 1.74
CA LEU A 123 -10.36 7.10 2.46
C LEU A 123 -9.19 7.61 1.61
N LYS A 124 -9.30 8.83 1.08
CA LYS A 124 -8.16 9.50 0.45
C LYS A 124 -7.39 10.21 1.54
N SER A 125 -6.13 9.85 1.73
CA SER A 125 -5.20 10.58 2.60
C SER A 125 -4.39 11.55 1.74
N CYS A 126 -4.09 12.72 2.29
CA CYS A 126 -3.16 13.69 1.75
C CYS A 126 -2.06 13.91 2.78
N LEU A 127 -0.80 13.81 2.36
CA LEU A 127 0.33 13.98 3.26
C LEU A 127 1.33 14.92 2.63
N THR A 128 1.63 16.02 3.31
CA THR A 128 2.66 16.96 2.89
C THR A 128 3.90 16.80 3.77
N TYR A 129 5.02 16.55 3.13
CA TYR A 129 6.36 16.50 3.73
C TYR A 129 7.05 17.84 3.56
N ASN A 130 7.59 18.38 4.66
CA ASN A 130 8.52 19.50 4.60
C ASN A 130 9.94 18.96 4.45
N VAL A 131 10.43 18.93 3.20
CA VAL A 131 11.72 18.33 2.85
C VAL A 131 12.88 19.12 3.47
N ASN A 132 12.75 20.44 3.59
CA ASN A 132 13.75 21.27 4.26
C ASN A 132 13.99 20.77 5.69
N THR A 133 12.94 20.55 6.46
CA THR A 133 13.05 20.05 7.84
C THR A 133 13.52 18.59 7.88
N LEU A 134 12.95 17.73 7.02
CA LEU A 134 13.25 16.30 7.01
C LEU A 134 14.69 15.96 6.68
N GLN A 135 15.27 16.68 5.72
CA GLN A 135 16.61 16.41 5.21
C GLN A 135 17.64 17.45 5.68
N GLY A 136 17.23 18.41 6.51
CA GLY A 136 18.11 19.50 6.96
C GLY A 136 18.55 20.44 5.84
N ILE A 137 17.76 20.58 4.78
CA ILE A 137 18.09 21.43 3.63
C ILE A 137 17.75 22.89 3.96
N PRO A 138 18.72 23.82 3.95
CA PRO A 138 18.50 25.21 4.34
C PRO A 138 17.54 25.91 3.36
N SER A 139 16.38 26.33 3.87
CA SER A 139 15.38 27.06 3.08
C SER A 139 15.86 28.44 2.64
N SER A 140 16.90 29.01 3.28
CA SER A 140 17.52 30.27 2.84
C SER A 140 18.25 30.15 1.51
N LEU A 141 18.74 28.95 1.16
CA LEU A 141 19.46 28.70 -0.09
C LEU A 141 18.54 28.20 -1.20
N PHE A 142 17.60 27.33 -0.87
CA PHE A 142 16.78 26.61 -1.86
C PHE A 142 15.30 26.99 -1.85
N GLY A 143 14.88 27.86 -0.94
CA GLY A 143 13.47 28.16 -0.71
C GLY A 143 12.72 27.00 -0.03
N PRO A 144 11.38 27.09 0.05
CA PRO A 144 10.54 26.04 0.59
C PRO A 144 10.41 24.86 -0.39
N ILE A 145 10.60 23.66 0.13
CA ILE A 145 10.57 22.39 -0.61
C ILE A 145 9.57 21.46 0.07
N PHE A 146 8.45 21.23 -0.60
CA PHE A 146 7.40 20.35 -0.13
C PHE A 146 7.17 19.20 -1.11
N ILE A 147 6.87 18.02 -0.57
CA ILE A 147 6.31 16.91 -1.34
C ILE A 147 4.93 16.62 -0.78
N THR A 148 3.89 16.80 -1.59
CA THR A 148 2.51 16.43 -1.21
C THR A 148 2.09 15.18 -1.94
N LEU A 149 1.75 14.15 -1.16
CA LEU A 149 1.14 12.92 -1.65
C LEU A 149 -0.38 13.08 -1.72
N ASN A 150 -0.95 12.71 -2.86
CA ASN A 150 -2.39 12.66 -3.12
C ASN A 150 -3.11 13.96 -2.71
N PRO A 151 -2.70 15.13 -3.24
CA PRO A 151 -3.27 16.41 -2.83
C PRO A 151 -4.78 16.47 -3.08
N PHE A 152 -5.56 16.86 -2.06
CA PHE A 152 -6.99 17.14 -2.25
C PHE A 152 -7.23 18.34 -3.16
N ILE A 153 -6.37 19.35 -3.01
CA ILE A 153 -6.33 20.55 -3.84
C ILE A 153 -4.92 20.60 -4.43
N PRO A 154 -4.78 20.58 -5.76
CA PRO A 154 -3.46 20.61 -6.39
C PRO A 154 -2.74 21.92 -6.01
N PRO A 155 -1.40 21.89 -5.81
CA PRO A 155 -0.62 23.12 -5.65
C PRO A 155 -0.79 24.02 -6.87
N HIS A 156 -0.65 25.33 -6.67
CA HIS A 156 -0.72 26.25 -7.79
C HIS A 156 0.37 25.89 -8.83
N PRO A 157 0.05 25.75 -10.13
CA PRO A 157 0.99 25.25 -11.14
C PRO A 157 2.35 25.98 -11.20
N ARG A 158 2.33 27.31 -11.04
CA ARG A 158 3.56 28.15 -10.94
C ARG A 158 4.59 27.70 -9.89
N PHE A 159 4.16 26.98 -8.86
CA PHE A 159 5.00 26.53 -7.76
C PHE A 159 5.29 25.03 -7.82
N VAL A 160 4.85 24.31 -8.86
CA VAL A 160 5.10 22.88 -9.02
C VAL A 160 6.38 22.69 -9.82
N GLN A 161 7.29 21.85 -9.31
CA GLN A 161 8.53 21.48 -10.01
C GLN A 161 8.52 20.06 -10.56
N GLY A 162 7.66 19.18 -10.03
CA GLY A 162 7.54 17.81 -10.54
C GLY A 162 6.32 17.09 -10.01
N ILE A 163 5.81 16.17 -10.82
CA ILE A 163 4.67 15.30 -10.51
C ILE A 163 5.07 13.89 -10.90
N TRP A 164 4.88 12.94 -9.98
CA TRP A 164 5.13 11.53 -10.22
C TRP A 164 3.91 10.72 -9.83
N GLU A 165 3.54 9.77 -10.67
CA GLU A 165 2.59 8.73 -10.34
C GLU A 165 3.36 7.47 -9.96
N PHE A 166 2.90 6.80 -8.91
CA PHE A 166 3.50 5.55 -8.43
C PHE A 166 2.41 4.65 -7.84
N THR A 167 2.75 3.37 -7.62
CA THR A 167 1.82 2.39 -7.05
C THR A 167 2.34 1.85 -5.73
N ASP A 168 1.46 1.69 -4.74
CA ASP A 168 1.75 1.04 -3.46
C ASP A 168 0.84 -0.19 -3.26
N PRO A 169 1.33 -1.32 -2.71
CA PRO A 169 0.52 -2.46 -2.33
C PRO A 169 -0.65 -2.06 -1.46
N GLU A 170 -1.81 -2.60 -1.82
CA GLU A 170 -3.03 -2.40 -1.05
C GLU A 170 -3.12 -3.45 0.05
N LEU A 171 -3.16 -3.02 1.31
CA LEU A 171 -3.29 -3.94 2.42
C LEU A 171 -4.76 -4.28 2.68
N ARG A 172 -5.20 -5.44 2.19
CA ARG A 172 -6.52 -6.02 2.48
C ARG A 172 -6.41 -7.46 2.95
N SER A 173 -7.49 -7.99 3.52
CA SER A 173 -7.56 -9.39 3.95
C SER A 173 -7.25 -10.35 2.80
N GLU A 174 -7.75 -10.05 1.60
CA GLU A 174 -7.54 -10.85 0.41
C GLU A 174 -6.08 -10.82 -0.05
N THR A 175 -5.40 -9.68 0.10
CA THR A 175 -3.97 -9.55 -0.20
C THR A 175 -3.14 -10.37 0.77
N LEU A 176 -3.47 -10.37 2.07
CA LEU A 176 -2.80 -11.22 3.06
C LEU A 176 -2.99 -12.71 2.75
N HIS A 177 -4.19 -13.13 2.37
CA HIS A 177 -4.44 -14.51 1.94
C HIS A 177 -3.65 -14.89 0.69
N ALA A 178 -3.56 -13.99 -0.30
CA ALA A 178 -2.76 -14.21 -1.49
C ALA A 178 -1.26 -14.31 -1.17
N GLN A 179 -0.74 -13.44 -0.30
CA GLN A 179 0.64 -13.49 0.18
C GLN A 179 0.97 -14.83 0.84
N ALA A 180 0.07 -15.33 1.70
CA ALA A 180 0.26 -16.63 2.36
C ALA A 180 0.26 -17.82 1.37
N ARG A 181 -0.48 -17.70 0.25
CA ARG A 181 -0.52 -18.72 -0.81
C ARG A 181 0.63 -18.59 -1.81
N LEU A 182 1.32 -17.44 -1.87
CA LEU A 182 2.36 -17.18 -2.86
C LEU A 182 3.43 -18.29 -2.97
N PRO A 183 3.91 -18.93 -1.88
CA PRO A 183 4.88 -20.02 -1.98
C PRO A 183 4.42 -21.21 -2.84
N SER A 184 3.10 -21.44 -3.01
CA SER A 184 2.61 -22.57 -3.80
C SER A 184 2.93 -22.44 -5.30
N ILE A 185 3.06 -21.20 -5.80
CA ILE A 185 3.33 -20.91 -7.22
C ILE A 185 4.79 -20.53 -7.51
N GLN A 186 5.63 -20.34 -6.48
CA GLN A 186 7.03 -19.95 -6.66
C GLN A 186 7.85 -21.06 -7.30
N ASN A 187 8.68 -20.66 -8.28
CA ASN A 187 9.57 -21.53 -9.05
C ASN A 187 8.85 -22.75 -9.66
N LYS A 188 7.55 -22.62 -9.92
CA LYS A 188 6.80 -23.62 -10.68
C LYS A 188 6.98 -23.27 -12.15
N ARG A 189 7.29 -24.27 -12.97
CA ARG A 189 7.42 -24.15 -14.43
C ARG A 189 8.33 -23.01 -14.92
N GLY A 190 9.36 -22.63 -14.17
CA GLY A 190 10.28 -21.56 -14.55
C GLY A 190 9.72 -20.14 -14.34
N LEU A 191 8.75 -19.97 -13.43
CA LEU A 191 8.21 -18.66 -13.08
C LEU A 191 8.55 -18.31 -11.63
N SER A 192 8.96 -17.07 -11.38
CA SER A 192 9.17 -16.54 -10.04
C SER A 192 8.56 -15.17 -9.92
N TYR A 193 8.06 -14.85 -8.73
CA TYR A 193 7.34 -13.61 -8.50
C TYR A 193 7.94 -12.88 -7.31
N GLY A 194 8.52 -11.70 -7.53
CA GLY A 194 9.28 -10.97 -6.53
C GLY A 194 9.13 -9.47 -6.68
N PHE A 195 8.31 -8.85 -5.84
CA PHE A 195 8.12 -7.41 -5.79
C PHE A 195 7.69 -6.97 -4.39
N ARG A 196 7.51 -5.67 -4.14
CA ARG A 196 7.14 -5.13 -2.81
C ARG A 196 5.90 -5.77 -2.17
N TRP A 197 4.97 -6.31 -2.96
CA TRP A 197 3.80 -7.03 -2.46
C TRP A 197 4.08 -8.42 -1.90
N THR A 198 5.33 -8.93 -1.93
CA THR A 198 5.74 -10.18 -1.25
C THR A 198 6.03 -9.99 0.24
N GLY A 199 5.87 -8.76 0.74
CA GLY A 199 6.10 -8.38 2.12
C GLY A 199 5.19 -7.23 2.54
N ARG A 200 5.72 -6.24 3.25
CA ARG A 200 4.94 -5.10 3.79
C ARG A 200 4.79 -3.93 2.82
N GLY A 201 5.36 -4.04 1.62
CA GLY A 201 5.26 -3.01 0.60
C GLY A 201 6.39 -2.00 0.61
N PHE A 202 7.50 -2.25 1.31
CA PHE A 202 8.69 -1.40 1.29
C PHE A 202 9.70 -1.82 0.22
N LEU A 203 10.76 -1.03 0.06
CA LEU A 203 11.83 -1.31 -0.90
C LEU A 203 12.62 -2.56 -0.49
N GLU A 204 12.82 -2.72 0.81
CA GLU A 204 13.48 -3.85 1.45
C GLU A 204 12.81 -5.18 1.08
N ASP A 205 11.46 -5.21 1.04
CA ASP A 205 10.72 -6.41 0.63
C ASP A 205 11.03 -6.79 -0.83
N SER A 206 11.18 -5.80 -1.72
CA SER A 206 11.53 -6.03 -3.13
C SER A 206 12.95 -6.56 -3.29
N ILE A 207 13.90 -5.94 -2.58
CA ILE A 207 15.31 -6.35 -2.61
C ILE A 207 15.45 -7.76 -2.05
N THR A 208 14.81 -8.03 -0.91
CA THR A 208 14.85 -9.33 -0.24
C THR A 208 14.29 -10.42 -1.13
N ALA A 209 13.10 -10.21 -1.72
CA ALA A 209 12.51 -11.18 -2.63
C ALA A 209 13.38 -11.43 -3.88
N GLY A 210 14.00 -10.39 -4.44
CA GLY A 210 14.93 -10.55 -5.57
C GLY A 210 16.16 -11.39 -5.21
N LEU A 211 16.74 -11.17 -4.02
CA LEU A 211 17.88 -11.93 -3.51
C LEU A 211 17.51 -13.39 -3.23
N GLU A 212 16.36 -13.63 -2.59
CA GLU A 212 15.86 -15.00 -2.33
C GLU A 212 15.61 -15.76 -3.63
N ILE A 213 14.95 -15.16 -4.62
CA ILE A 213 14.75 -15.78 -5.94
C ILE A 213 16.10 -16.10 -6.59
N ALA A 214 17.05 -15.17 -6.54
CA ALA A 214 18.38 -15.39 -7.12
C ALA A 214 19.10 -16.59 -6.47
N VAL A 215 19.01 -16.73 -5.15
CA VAL A 215 19.64 -17.83 -4.40
C VAL A 215 18.87 -19.14 -4.56
N GLU A 216 17.59 -19.15 -4.17
CA GLU A 216 16.78 -20.35 -4.03
C GLU A 216 16.32 -20.92 -5.37
N HIS A 217 16.04 -20.07 -6.36
CA HIS A 217 15.52 -20.53 -7.65
C HIS A 217 16.60 -20.62 -8.73
N LEU A 218 17.63 -19.76 -8.66
CA LEU A 218 18.66 -19.63 -9.69
C LEU A 218 20.07 -20.04 -9.21
N GLY A 219 20.25 -20.38 -7.93
CA GLY A 219 21.50 -20.92 -7.40
C GLY A 219 22.62 -19.90 -7.20
N ALA A 220 22.29 -18.60 -7.12
CA ALA A 220 23.27 -17.56 -6.81
C ALA A 220 23.85 -17.74 -5.40
N LYS A 221 25.07 -17.25 -5.19
CA LYS A 221 25.72 -17.22 -3.87
C LYS A 221 25.90 -15.79 -3.42
N LEU A 222 25.41 -15.47 -2.24
CA LEU A 222 25.55 -14.15 -1.63
C LEU A 222 26.70 -14.15 -0.63
N PRO A 223 27.39 -13.01 -0.44
CA PRO A 223 28.46 -12.86 0.55
C PRO A 223 27.93 -12.63 1.98
N PHE A 224 26.61 -12.67 2.17
CA PHE A 224 25.91 -12.48 3.43
C PHE A 224 24.64 -13.34 3.44
N GLU A 225 24.13 -13.62 4.64
CA GLU A 225 22.84 -14.31 4.82
C GLU A 225 21.67 -13.34 4.65
N ILE A 226 20.57 -13.85 4.12
CA ILE A 226 19.32 -13.08 4.01
C ILE A 226 18.53 -13.31 5.29
N ASP A 227 18.27 -12.24 6.04
CA ASP A 227 17.41 -12.25 7.22
C ASP A 227 16.15 -11.44 6.93
N ARG A 228 15.00 -12.12 6.80
CA ARG A 228 13.70 -11.45 6.89
C ARG A 228 13.44 -11.15 8.36
N GLN A 229 13.84 -9.97 8.80
CA GLN A 229 13.68 -9.50 10.18
C GLN A 229 12.23 -9.53 10.72
N TYR A 230 11.23 -9.75 9.86
CA TYR A 230 9.83 -9.89 10.21
C TYR A 230 9.11 -10.78 9.18
N PRO A 231 9.08 -12.11 9.39
CA PRO A 231 8.27 -13.01 8.58
C PRO A 231 6.82 -12.49 8.50
N LEU A 232 6.17 -12.59 7.33
CA LEU A 232 4.73 -12.30 7.27
C LEU A 232 3.92 -13.20 8.22
N ASP A 233 4.47 -14.38 8.52
CA ASP A 233 4.01 -15.36 9.50
C ASP A 233 4.47 -15.08 10.94
N SER A 234 5.15 -13.95 11.23
CA SER A 234 5.55 -13.61 12.61
C SER A 234 4.42 -13.01 13.43
N SER A 235 3.23 -12.89 12.85
CA SER A 235 2.11 -13.38 13.63
C SER A 235 2.31 -14.89 13.77
N GLU A 236 3.08 -15.31 14.81
CA GLU A 236 2.49 -16.35 15.65
C GLU A 236 1.01 -15.95 15.70
N PRO A 237 0.06 -16.84 15.33
CA PRO A 237 -1.30 -16.52 15.65
C PRO A 237 -1.18 -16.06 17.08
N VAL A 238 -1.57 -14.81 17.37
CA VAL A 238 -1.79 -14.48 18.76
C VAL A 238 -2.80 -15.55 19.06
N SER A 239 -2.31 -16.60 19.71
CA SER A 239 -3.12 -17.55 20.36
C SER A 239 -3.60 -16.66 21.50
N LEU A 240 -4.60 -15.85 21.19
CA LEU A 240 -5.93 -16.17 21.56
C LEU A 240 -6.09 -17.72 21.45
N ASN A 241 -5.36 -18.50 22.28
CA ASN A 241 -5.94 -19.00 23.51
C ASN A 241 -6.98 -17.98 23.93
N SER A 242 -8.11 -17.99 23.22
CA SER A 242 -9.38 -17.41 23.58
C SER A 242 -9.79 -18.22 24.78
N GLY A 243 -9.01 -18.12 25.85
CA GLY A 243 -9.32 -18.63 27.13
C GLY A 243 -10.60 -17.93 27.54
N LEU A 244 -11.35 -18.59 28.40
CA LEU A 244 -12.58 -18.10 28.99
C LEU A 244 -12.53 -16.60 29.34
N LYS A 245 -11.35 -16.07 29.72
CA LYS A 245 -11.07 -14.66 29.98
C LYS A 245 -11.40 -13.72 28.81
N ASP A 246 -11.02 -14.06 27.59
CA ASP A 246 -11.22 -13.17 26.42
C ASP A 246 -12.67 -13.20 25.92
N HIS A 247 -13.33 -14.36 26.08
CA HIS A 247 -14.77 -14.48 25.87
C HIS A 247 -15.56 -13.74 26.96
N LEU A 248 -15.13 -13.84 28.23
CA LEU A 248 -15.68 -13.07 29.34
C LEU A 248 -15.54 -11.57 29.09
N VAL A 249 -14.37 -11.07 28.69
CA VAL A 249 -14.18 -9.64 28.37
C VAL A 249 -15.13 -9.19 27.26
N ARG A 250 -15.28 -9.95 26.18
CA ARG A 250 -16.24 -9.61 25.11
C ARG A 250 -17.69 -9.64 25.58
N VAL A 251 -18.08 -10.63 26.37
CA VAL A 251 -19.42 -10.72 26.96
C VAL A 251 -19.67 -9.55 27.90
N THR A 252 -18.73 -9.23 28.79
CA THR A 252 -18.82 -8.10 29.73
C THR A 252 -18.94 -6.78 28.98
N LEU A 253 -18.10 -6.52 27.96
CA LEU A 253 -18.19 -5.31 27.14
C LEU A 253 -19.52 -5.23 26.39
N THR A 254 -20.04 -6.36 25.91
CA THR A 254 -21.35 -6.42 25.23
C THR A 254 -22.49 -6.12 26.20
N LEU A 255 -22.45 -6.66 27.42
CA LEU A 255 -23.43 -6.38 28.48
C LEU A 255 -23.38 -4.91 28.94
N ILE A 256 -22.18 -4.34 29.10
CA ILE A 256 -22.02 -2.90 29.40
C ILE A 256 -22.65 -2.06 28.29
N ARG A 257 -22.43 -2.42 27.02
CA ARG A 257 -23.01 -1.70 25.89
C ARG A 257 -24.54 -1.78 25.87
N ILE A 258 -25.10 -2.97 26.10
CA ILE A 258 -26.55 -3.19 26.19
C ILE A 258 -27.13 -2.39 27.37
N TYR A 259 -26.48 -2.41 28.52
CA TYR A 259 -26.90 -1.65 29.70
C TYR A 259 -26.92 -0.14 29.44
N VAL A 260 -25.86 0.41 28.84
CA VAL A 260 -25.81 1.82 28.46
C VAL A 260 -26.93 2.16 27.49
N GLN A 261 -27.22 1.30 26.50
CA GLN A 261 -28.32 1.51 25.55
C GLN A 261 -29.69 1.48 26.22
N LEU A 262 -29.93 0.55 27.14
CA LEU A 262 -31.19 0.46 27.91
C LEU A 262 -31.36 1.64 28.87
N LEU A 263 -30.29 2.08 29.53
CA LEU A 263 -30.29 3.29 30.36
C LEU A 263 -30.63 4.52 29.53
N GLN A 264 -30.04 4.64 28.34
CA GLN A 264 -30.29 5.74 27.42
C GLN A 264 -31.74 5.72 26.90
N LEU A 265 -32.27 4.54 26.59
CA LEU A 265 -33.67 4.35 26.21
C LEU A 265 -34.63 4.71 27.36
N GLY A 266 -34.31 4.28 28.59
CA GLY A 266 -35.08 4.57 29.80
C GLY A 266 -35.09 6.06 30.15
N LEU A 267 -33.96 6.75 30.02
CA LEU A 267 -33.86 8.21 30.21
C LEU A 267 -34.69 8.99 29.19
N VAL A 268 -34.77 8.50 27.94
CA VAL A 268 -35.64 9.06 26.90
C VAL A 268 -37.12 8.82 27.21
N LEU A 269 -37.47 7.61 27.68
CA LEU A 269 -38.84 7.22 28.05
C LEU A 269 -39.35 7.93 29.31
N LEU A 270 -38.48 8.26 30.27
CA LEU A 270 -38.83 9.02 31.48
C LEU A 270 -38.96 10.54 31.25
N GLY A 271 -38.79 11.04 30.02
CA GLY A 271 -38.89 12.47 29.72
C GLY A 271 -37.76 13.32 30.32
N ALA A 272 -36.65 12.71 30.75
CA ALA A 272 -35.54 13.37 31.44
C ALA A 272 -34.47 13.91 30.46
N ILE A 273 -34.87 14.42 29.31
CA ILE A 273 -34.00 15.26 28.46
C ILE A 273 -34.54 16.69 28.51
N GLY A 274 -34.53 17.24 29.71
CA GLY A 274 -34.82 18.63 29.99
C GLY A 274 -34.30 18.92 31.39
N THR A 275 -33.11 19.52 31.48
CA THR A 275 -32.44 19.93 32.73
C THR A 275 -31.79 18.80 33.54
N PHE A 276 -30.50 18.54 33.28
CA PHE A 276 -29.42 18.46 34.28
C PHE A 276 -28.11 18.08 33.55
N PHE A 277 -27.00 18.74 33.91
CA PHE A 277 -25.64 18.70 33.32
C PHE A 277 -25.33 19.63 32.11
N PRO A 278 -25.10 20.94 32.35
CA PRO A 278 -24.55 21.87 31.36
C PRO A 278 -23.12 21.52 30.91
N GLY A 279 -22.34 20.80 31.72
CA GLY A 279 -20.95 20.45 31.42
C GLY A 279 -20.76 19.31 30.41
N ILE A 280 -21.76 18.43 30.26
CA ILE A 280 -21.69 17.31 29.31
C ILE A 280 -22.13 17.75 27.91
N ARG A 281 -22.94 18.81 27.79
CA ARG A 281 -23.38 19.34 26.48
C ARG A 281 -22.23 19.91 25.65
N ALA A 282 -21.19 20.46 26.28
CA ALA A 282 -19.96 20.89 25.60
C ALA A 282 -19.07 19.71 25.15
N LEU A 283 -19.09 18.59 25.89
CA LEU A 283 -18.40 17.37 25.51
C LEU A 283 -19.15 16.61 24.40
N PHE A 284 -20.49 16.62 24.46
CA PHE A 284 -21.36 15.95 23.48
C PHE A 284 -21.50 16.72 22.16
N MET A 285 -21.45 18.06 22.12
CA MET A 285 -21.30 18.79 20.85
C MET A 285 -19.97 18.48 20.14
N ARG A 286 -18.94 18.04 20.90
CA ARG A 286 -17.65 17.62 20.37
C ARG A 286 -17.62 16.16 19.90
N LEU A 287 -18.59 15.34 20.32
CA LEU A 287 -18.68 13.91 19.98
C LEU A 287 -19.81 13.59 18.97
N ASN A 288 -20.93 14.32 18.97
CA ASN A 288 -22.08 14.08 18.07
C ASN A 288 -22.00 14.74 16.68
N LYS A 289 -20.86 15.34 16.31
CA LYS A 289 -20.58 15.70 14.90
C LYS A 289 -20.09 14.51 14.07
N ILE A 290 -20.00 13.32 14.67
CA ILE A 290 -19.68 12.06 14.00
C ILE A 290 -20.99 11.29 13.75
N ARG A 291 -21.63 11.66 12.63
CA ARG A 291 -22.54 10.88 11.75
C ARG A 291 -23.86 10.33 12.33
N VAL A 292 -25.01 10.31 11.65
CA VAL A 292 -25.47 10.67 10.28
C VAL A 292 -27.02 10.51 10.24
N PHE A 293 -27.72 11.42 9.53
CA PHE A 293 -29.01 11.34 8.76
C PHE A 293 -30.14 10.33 9.11
N LYS A 294 -31.45 10.62 8.94
CA LYS A 294 -32.30 11.01 7.74
C LYS A 294 -33.80 11.07 8.22
N PRO A 295 -34.90 11.32 7.45
CA PRO A 295 -35.11 11.85 6.08
C PRO A 295 -36.23 12.95 5.96
N VAL A 296 -36.21 13.77 4.88
CA VAL A 296 -37.26 13.99 3.84
C VAL A 296 -36.50 14.43 2.59
#